data_AF-F0UBW1-F1
#
_entry.id   AF-F0UBW1-F1
#
_cell.length_a   1.000
_cell.length_b   1.000
_cell.length_c   1.000
_cell.angle_alpha   90.00
_cell.angle_beta   90.00
_cell.angle_gamma   90.00
#
_symmetry.space_group_name_H-M   'P 1'
#
loop_
_entity.id
_entity.type
_entity.pdbx_description
1 polymer ?
#
loop_
_entity_poly.entity_id
_entity_poly.type
_entity_poly.pdbx_seq_one_letter_code
_entity_poly.pdbx_strand_id
1 'polypeptide(L)'
;MPPRLRLSVSVLSRSLPHDVLIYPRRYASTAAAAAVTTSTVNQTFQSKSALSPDAAYPSYQPSSHRRPEFRKSQLHRQYTSLLRTTPLILIFQHNNLQSVEWAGIRRELTKALQKVDETNAAVGRNEPPIASLVQLKIIQTRIFEVALRVVDFFRPGEKTPRGPGKIAAAKADPNLTHDLSRTAYAAVLDKKGHHDLSNILVGPIAVLSFPYVSPEHLKAALSILAPKPPQFPAPGRRANPGLYDLPVQEGLKKLILLAARVEGKVFDQDQTRWVGGIEGGMAGLRSQLVSLLQGAGASVTTTLDAAGKSLYLTLESRRSVLEEEQKEPETGVQSAGEGKADGPKE
;
A
#
# COMPACT_ATOMS: atom_id res chain seq x y z
N MET A 1 33.87 -8.34 43.45
CA MET A 1 32.46 -8.75 43.27
C MET A 1 31.60 -7.98 44.27
N PRO A 2 30.68 -7.10 43.83
CA PRO A 2 29.70 -6.50 44.73
C PRO A 2 28.42 -7.36 44.81
N PRO A 3 27.75 -7.42 45.98
CA PRO A 3 26.60 -8.28 46.21
C PRO A 3 25.30 -7.76 45.58
N ARG A 4 24.47 -8.71 45.15
CA ARG A 4 23.20 -8.54 44.43
C ARG A 4 22.08 -8.10 45.38
N LEU A 5 21.46 -6.96 45.11
CA LEU A 5 20.18 -6.57 45.72
C LEU A 5 19.05 -7.35 45.05
N ARG A 6 18.40 -8.25 45.80
CA ARG A 6 17.16 -8.92 45.40
C ARG A 6 15.99 -7.99 45.75
N LEU A 7 15.37 -7.38 44.75
CA LEU A 7 14.09 -6.71 44.92
C LEU A 7 12.99 -7.76 45.01
N SER A 8 12.38 -7.89 46.19
CA SER A 8 11.16 -8.67 46.41
C SER A 8 9.97 -7.91 45.81
N VAL A 9 9.43 -8.42 44.70
CA VAL A 9 8.15 -7.95 44.18
C VAL A 9 7.05 -8.58 45.02
N SER A 10 6.41 -7.72 45.81
CA SER A 10 5.20 -7.95 46.57
C SER A 10 4.06 -8.44 45.68
N VAL A 11 3.54 -9.61 46.07
CA VAL A 11 2.28 -10.26 45.73
C VAL A 11 1.21 -9.30 45.18
N LEU A 12 0.91 -9.42 43.89
CA LEU A 12 -0.30 -8.87 43.29
C LEU A 12 -1.51 -9.71 43.71
N SER A 13 -2.54 -9.00 44.16
CA SER A 13 -3.83 -9.49 44.62
C SER A 13 -4.51 -10.42 43.62
N ARG A 14 -4.81 -11.62 44.10
CA ARG A 14 -5.62 -12.68 43.49
C ARG A 14 -7.03 -12.15 43.18
N SER A 15 -7.43 -12.19 41.91
CA SER A 15 -8.79 -11.87 41.47
C SER A 15 -9.79 -12.91 41.99
N LEU A 16 -10.82 -12.46 42.71
CA LEU A 16 -11.94 -13.29 43.16
C LEU A 16 -12.87 -13.63 41.97
N PRO A 17 -13.38 -14.88 41.87
CA PRO A 17 -14.41 -15.22 40.90
C PRO A 17 -15.74 -14.55 41.30
N HIS A 18 -16.38 -13.85 40.37
CA HIS A 18 -17.75 -13.35 40.53
C HIS A 18 -18.73 -14.49 40.26
N ASP A 19 -19.40 -14.95 41.32
CA ASP A 19 -20.59 -15.79 41.23
C ASP A 19 -21.78 -14.96 40.74
N VAL A 20 -22.44 -15.45 39.69
CA VAL A 20 -23.65 -14.88 39.12
C VAL A 20 -24.85 -15.43 39.89
N LEU A 21 -25.38 -14.65 40.84
CA LEU A 21 -26.67 -14.95 41.46
C LEU A 21 -27.82 -14.40 40.60
N ILE A 22 -28.54 -15.35 40.01
CA ILE A 22 -29.82 -15.16 39.32
C ILE A 22 -30.88 -14.86 40.38
N TYR A 23 -31.42 -13.64 40.42
CA TYR A 23 -32.62 -13.32 41.20
C TYR A 23 -33.88 -13.36 40.32
N PRO A 24 -34.91 -14.14 40.67
CA PRO A 24 -36.21 -14.07 40.02
C PRO A 24 -37.00 -12.85 40.52
N ARG A 25 -37.50 -12.05 39.58
CA ARG A 25 -38.35 -10.88 39.83
C ARG A 25 -39.81 -11.33 40.00
N ARG A 26 -40.35 -11.30 41.21
CA ARG A 26 -41.80 -11.35 41.50
C ARG A 26 -42.10 -10.58 42.78
N TYR A 27 -43.04 -9.63 42.71
CA TYR A 27 -44.10 -9.21 43.67
C TYR A 27 -44.79 -8.03 42.95
N ALA A 28 -46.06 -8.08 42.50
CA ALA A 28 -47.35 -8.20 43.21
C ALA A 28 -47.73 -6.94 44.03
N SER A 29 -48.58 -6.11 43.40
CA SER A 29 -49.77 -5.39 43.92
C SER A 29 -49.72 -4.64 45.26
N THR A 30 -50.04 -3.34 45.20
CA THR A 30 -51.11 -2.75 46.05
C THR A 30 -51.98 -1.82 45.20
N ALA A 31 -53.29 -2.03 45.28
CA ALA A 31 -54.32 -1.16 44.74
C ALA A 31 -54.67 -0.10 45.79
N ALA A 32 -54.83 1.15 45.35
CA ALA A 32 -55.46 2.20 46.14
C ALA A 32 -56.44 2.96 45.23
N ALA A 33 -57.71 2.96 45.62
CA ALA A 33 -58.80 3.60 44.90
C ALA A 33 -58.99 5.07 45.32
N ALA A 34 -59.17 5.89 44.30
CA ALA A 34 -59.92 7.15 44.17
C ALA A 34 -60.13 8.11 45.37
N ALA A 35 -59.72 9.36 45.17
CA ALA A 35 -60.56 10.53 45.45
C ALA A 35 -60.27 11.64 44.42
N VAL A 36 -61.35 12.18 43.85
CA VAL A 36 -61.38 13.27 42.88
C VAL A 36 -61.22 14.62 43.59
N THR A 37 -60.34 15.49 43.11
CA THR A 37 -60.59 16.94 43.06
C THR A 37 -59.79 17.57 41.92
N THR A 38 -60.47 18.46 41.21
CA THR A 38 -60.04 19.23 40.05
C THR A 38 -59.06 20.35 40.42
N SER A 39 -57.92 20.44 39.74
CA SER A 39 -57.35 21.73 39.33
C SER A 39 -56.21 21.56 38.32
N THR A 40 -56.30 22.39 37.30
CA THR A 40 -55.46 22.57 36.12
C THR A 40 -54.04 23.00 36.48
N VAL A 41 -53.01 22.19 36.17
CA VAL A 41 -51.63 22.66 36.04
C VAL A 41 -50.91 21.90 34.92
N ASN A 42 -50.45 22.69 33.95
CA ASN A 42 -49.66 22.42 32.76
C ASN A 42 -48.85 21.11 32.70
N GLN A 43 -49.19 20.29 31.71
CA GLN A 43 -48.32 19.26 31.17
C GLN A 43 -47.13 19.93 30.46
N THR A 44 -46.03 20.15 31.18
CA THR A 44 -44.72 20.20 30.53
C THR A 44 -44.38 18.77 30.16
N PHE A 45 -44.54 18.43 28.88
CA PHE A 45 -43.94 17.24 28.31
C PHE A 45 -42.43 17.33 28.54
N GLN A 46 -41.97 16.74 29.65
CA GLN A 46 -40.57 16.36 29.77
C GLN A 46 -40.33 15.37 28.64
N SER A 47 -39.79 15.89 27.55
CA SER A 47 -39.05 15.10 26.59
C SER A 47 -38.06 14.29 27.40
N LYS A 48 -38.38 13.02 27.66
CA LYS A 48 -37.40 11.98 27.91
C LYS A 48 -36.51 12.02 26.68
N SER A 49 -35.45 12.83 26.76
CA SER A 49 -34.26 12.67 25.95
C SER A 49 -33.89 11.21 26.17
N ALA A 50 -34.27 10.37 25.21
CA ALA A 50 -33.75 9.03 25.14
C ALA A 50 -32.25 9.23 25.06
N LEU A 51 -31.53 8.94 26.15
CA LEU A 51 -30.08 8.91 26.12
C LEU A 51 -29.72 8.06 24.91
N SER A 52 -29.07 8.67 23.93
CA SER A 52 -28.59 7.98 22.74
C SER A 52 -27.86 6.72 23.22
N PRO A 53 -28.10 5.55 22.63
CA PRO A 53 -27.54 4.27 23.11
C PRO A 53 -26.00 4.28 23.24
N ASP A 54 -25.33 5.24 22.61
CA ASP A 54 -23.90 5.48 22.70
C ASP A 54 -23.42 6.04 24.06
N ALA A 55 -24.28 6.62 24.91
CA ALA A 55 -23.89 7.11 26.24
C ALA A 55 -23.50 5.99 27.23
N ALA A 56 -23.78 4.73 26.89
CA ALA A 56 -23.47 3.56 27.71
C ALA A 56 -22.05 3.00 27.48
N TYR A 57 -21.33 3.49 26.48
CA TYR A 57 -20.02 2.97 26.10
C TYR A 57 -18.89 3.96 26.41
N PRO A 58 -17.72 3.51 26.88
CA PRO A 58 -16.59 4.40 27.11
C PRO A 58 -16.04 4.92 25.77
N SER A 59 -15.47 6.13 25.78
CA SER A 59 -15.00 6.82 24.56
C SER A 59 -14.00 6.02 23.73
N TYR A 60 -13.17 5.19 24.38
CA TYR A 60 -12.19 4.32 23.72
C TYR A 60 -12.79 3.03 23.14
N GLN A 61 -14.04 2.70 23.46
CA GLN A 61 -14.72 1.48 23.00
C GLN A 61 -16.14 1.83 22.52
N PRO A 62 -16.27 2.45 21.34
CA PRO A 62 -17.57 2.73 20.76
C PRO A 62 -18.35 1.44 20.45
N SER A 63 -19.67 1.57 20.31
CA SER A 63 -20.57 0.48 19.98
C SER A 63 -20.21 -0.14 18.62
N SER A 64 -19.94 -1.45 18.59
CA SER A 64 -19.47 -2.15 17.38
C SER A 64 -20.42 -3.26 16.96
N HIS A 65 -20.42 -3.63 15.67
CA HIS A 65 -21.24 -4.73 15.15
C HIS A 65 -20.85 -6.09 15.77
N ARG A 66 -19.53 -6.32 15.92
CA ARG A 66 -18.98 -7.49 16.62
C ARG A 66 -18.23 -7.06 17.87
N ARG A 67 -18.25 -7.91 18.91
CA ARG A 67 -17.55 -7.63 20.17
C ARG A 67 -16.05 -7.44 19.92
N PRO A 68 -15.41 -6.41 20.50
CA PRO A 68 -14.00 -6.13 20.29
C PRO A 68 -13.07 -7.14 20.97
N GLU A 69 -13.53 -7.85 22.01
CA GLU A 69 -12.74 -8.87 22.72
C GLU A 69 -12.32 -10.03 21.83
N PHE A 70 -13.08 -10.31 20.76
CA PHE A 70 -12.76 -11.43 19.88
C PHE A 70 -11.53 -11.13 19.02
N ARG A 71 -10.62 -12.12 18.96
CA ARG A 71 -9.44 -12.09 18.09
C ARG A 71 -9.77 -11.72 16.64
N LYS A 72 -10.90 -12.19 16.11
CA LYS A 72 -11.34 -11.87 14.74
C LYS A 72 -11.58 -10.37 14.53
N SER A 73 -12.15 -9.70 15.52
CA SER A 73 -12.41 -8.25 15.50
C SER A 73 -11.09 -7.47 15.58
N GLN A 74 -10.14 -7.92 16.40
CA GLN A 74 -8.82 -7.31 16.51
C GLN A 74 -7.98 -7.49 15.25
N LEU A 75 -7.98 -8.69 14.65
CA LEU A 75 -7.30 -8.93 13.37
C LEU A 75 -7.88 -8.05 12.25
N HIS A 76 -9.20 -7.87 12.23
CA HIS A 76 -9.82 -6.98 11.24
C HIS A 76 -9.36 -5.52 11.40
N ARG A 77 -9.31 -4.99 12.64
CA ARG A 77 -8.75 -3.66 12.93
C ARG A 77 -7.28 -3.55 12.52
N GLN A 78 -6.50 -4.58 12.81
CA GLN A 78 -5.09 -4.61 12.43
C GLN A 78 -4.91 -4.60 10.90
N TYR A 79 -5.69 -5.39 10.17
CA TYR A 79 -5.60 -5.46 8.72
C TYR A 79 -6.12 -4.21 8.02
N THR A 80 -7.21 -3.61 8.51
CA THR A 80 -7.71 -2.32 7.99
C THR A 80 -6.70 -1.21 8.22
N SER A 81 -6.09 -1.14 9.41
CA SER A 81 -4.99 -0.21 9.68
C SER A 81 -3.81 -0.46 8.75
N LEU A 82 -3.38 -1.72 8.58
CA LEU A 82 -2.27 -2.08 7.69
C LEU A 82 -2.56 -1.62 6.26
N LEU A 83 -3.72 -1.96 5.71
CA LEU A 83 -4.12 -1.61 4.35
C LEU A 83 -4.19 -0.09 4.09
N ARG A 84 -4.45 0.71 5.13
CA ARG A 84 -4.48 2.18 5.02
C ARG A 84 -3.10 2.81 5.16
N THR A 85 -2.23 2.26 6.01
CA THR A 85 -0.92 2.86 6.30
C THR A 85 0.16 2.39 5.34
N THR A 86 0.00 1.22 4.71
CA THR A 86 1.02 0.66 3.82
C THR A 86 0.57 0.76 2.36
N PRO A 87 1.16 1.67 1.57
CA PRO A 87 0.79 1.85 0.17
C PRO A 87 1.26 0.70 -0.72
N LEU A 88 2.32 -0.03 -0.34
CA LEU A 88 2.87 -1.15 -1.12
C LEU A 88 2.80 -2.45 -0.32
N ILE A 89 2.11 -3.44 -0.89
CA ILE A 89 1.84 -4.73 -0.27
C ILE A 89 2.09 -5.82 -1.32
N LEU A 90 2.98 -6.77 -1.05
CA LEU A 90 3.12 -7.97 -1.87
C LEU A 90 2.39 -9.14 -1.21
N ILE A 91 1.66 -9.91 -2.02
CA ILE A 91 0.86 -11.05 -1.60
C ILE A 91 1.56 -12.32 -2.08
N PHE A 92 1.90 -13.18 -1.13
CA PHE A 92 2.55 -14.46 -1.35
C PHE A 92 1.61 -15.58 -0.92
N GLN A 93 1.52 -16.63 -1.74
CA GLN A 93 1.05 -17.92 -1.28
C GLN A 93 2.19 -18.63 -0.55
N HIS A 94 1.89 -19.25 0.58
CA HIS A 94 2.87 -20.06 1.29
C HIS A 94 2.37 -21.50 1.45
N ASN A 95 3.20 -22.48 1.09
CA ASN A 95 2.84 -23.89 1.23
C ASN A 95 3.64 -24.53 2.38
N ASN A 96 2.97 -24.75 3.53
CA ASN A 96 3.51 -25.48 4.69
C ASN A 96 4.96 -25.12 5.07
N LEU A 97 5.24 -23.81 5.25
CA LEU A 97 6.55 -23.35 5.72
C LEU A 97 6.74 -23.60 7.22
N GLN A 98 7.92 -24.10 7.59
CA GLN A 98 8.31 -24.31 8.98
C GLN A 98 8.83 -23.02 9.64
N SER A 99 8.89 -23.00 10.98
CA SER A 99 9.37 -21.85 11.74
C SER A 99 10.81 -21.48 11.43
N VAL A 100 11.69 -22.47 11.24
CA VAL A 100 13.10 -22.28 10.88
C VAL A 100 13.24 -21.65 9.50
N GLU A 101 12.43 -22.10 8.53
CA GLU A 101 12.38 -21.55 7.17
C GLU A 101 11.93 -20.08 7.19
N TRP A 102 10.85 -19.76 7.94
CA TRP A 102 10.39 -18.38 8.11
C TRP A 102 11.44 -17.47 8.74
N ALA A 103 12.13 -17.95 9.78
CA ALA A 103 13.19 -17.20 10.44
C ALA A 103 14.35 -16.94 9.48
N GLY A 104 14.75 -17.95 8.70
CA GLY A 104 15.78 -17.84 7.67
C GLY A 104 15.41 -16.83 6.58
N ILE A 105 14.20 -16.93 6.01
CA ILE A 105 13.73 -16.00 4.96
C ILE A 105 13.67 -14.57 5.48
N ARG A 106 13.10 -14.35 6.68
CA ARG A 106 13.04 -13.01 7.28
C ARG A 106 14.42 -12.43 7.54
N ARG A 107 15.37 -13.24 8.00
CA ARG A 107 16.75 -12.82 8.23
C ARG A 107 17.41 -12.34 6.94
N GLU A 108 17.31 -13.12 5.86
CA GLU A 108 17.92 -12.73 4.58
C GLU A 108 17.23 -11.53 3.95
N LEU A 109 15.90 -11.42 4.09
CA LEU A 109 15.14 -10.25 3.67
C LEU A 109 15.61 -8.99 4.41
N THR A 110 15.69 -9.02 5.73
CA THR A 110 16.14 -7.86 6.53
C THR A 110 17.56 -7.45 6.16
N LYS A 111 18.48 -8.39 5.98
CA LYS A 111 19.86 -8.09 5.54
C LYS A 111 19.91 -7.39 4.19
N ALA A 112 19.11 -7.83 3.21
CA ALA A 112 19.13 -7.21 1.90
C ALA A 112 18.47 -5.84 1.88
N LEU A 113 17.42 -5.61 2.67
CA LEU A 113 16.85 -4.28 2.81
C LEU A 113 17.82 -3.33 3.53
N GLN A 114 18.53 -3.80 4.57
CA GLN A 114 19.58 -3.02 5.23
C GLN A 114 20.69 -2.62 4.26
N LYS A 115 21.11 -3.54 3.38
CA LYS A 115 22.08 -3.21 2.33
C LYS A 115 21.59 -2.10 1.40
N VAL A 116 20.29 -2.08 1.07
CA VAL A 116 19.70 -0.99 0.26
C VAL A 116 19.69 0.33 1.04
N ASP A 117 19.28 0.31 2.30
CA ASP A 117 19.33 1.49 3.19
C ASP A 117 20.76 2.05 3.28
N GLU A 118 21.77 1.19 3.44
CA GLU A 118 23.19 1.57 3.45
C GLU A 118 23.65 2.18 2.12
N THR A 119 23.24 1.61 0.97
CA THR A 119 23.56 2.19 -0.34
C THR A 119 22.90 3.54 -0.54
N ASN A 120 21.66 3.70 -0.06
CA ASN A 120 20.93 4.96 -0.18
C ASN A 120 21.54 6.04 0.72
N ALA A 121 21.99 5.66 1.92
CA ALA A 121 22.74 6.54 2.80
C ALA A 121 24.09 6.95 2.19
N ALA A 122 24.82 6.03 1.55
CA ALA A 122 26.09 6.33 0.88
C ALA A 122 25.93 7.28 -0.32
N VAL A 123 24.81 7.18 -1.05
CA VAL A 123 24.46 8.10 -2.14
C VAL A 123 24.00 9.47 -1.61
N GLY A 124 23.80 9.62 -0.29
CA GLY A 124 23.36 10.87 0.34
C GLY A 124 21.86 11.13 0.20
N ARG A 125 21.04 10.09 -0.05
CA ARG A 125 19.58 10.22 -0.04
C ARG A 125 19.08 10.18 1.40
N ASN A 126 18.59 11.31 1.89
CA ASN A 126 18.00 11.46 3.23
C ASN A 126 16.59 10.84 3.32
N GLU A 127 16.43 9.58 2.91
CA GLU A 127 15.20 8.82 3.14
C GLU A 127 15.29 8.09 4.49
N PRO A 128 14.20 8.02 5.27
CA PRO A 128 14.22 7.31 6.54
C PRO A 128 14.46 5.81 6.29
N PRO A 129 15.26 5.12 7.14
CA PRO A 129 15.57 3.71 6.93
C PRO A 129 14.32 2.84 6.98
N ILE A 130 14.03 2.14 5.89
CA ILE A 130 12.76 1.41 5.69
C ILE A 130 12.88 -0.04 6.16
N ALA A 131 14.08 -0.62 6.19
CA ALA A 131 14.29 -2.05 6.43
C ALA A 131 13.66 -2.58 7.73
N SER A 132 13.66 -1.78 8.79
CA SER A 132 13.09 -2.18 10.09
C SER A 132 11.55 -2.22 10.11
N LEU A 133 10.91 -1.45 9.24
CA LEU A 133 9.46 -1.32 9.15
C LEU A 133 8.85 -2.35 8.19
N VAL A 134 9.65 -2.91 7.28
CA VAL A 134 9.19 -3.93 6.34
C VAL A 134 9.02 -5.25 7.07
N GLN A 135 7.83 -5.83 6.96
CA GLN A 135 7.47 -7.02 7.72
C GLN A 135 6.78 -8.05 6.83
N LEU A 136 7.24 -9.29 6.93
CA LEU A 136 6.65 -10.46 6.27
C LEU A 136 5.73 -11.20 7.24
N LYS A 137 4.42 -10.98 7.12
CA LYS A 137 3.39 -11.49 8.04
C LYS A 137 2.53 -12.56 7.38
N ILE A 138 2.17 -13.57 8.15
CA ILE A 138 1.12 -14.53 7.76
C ILE A 138 -0.23 -13.92 8.13
N ILE A 139 -1.20 -13.96 7.22
CA ILE A 139 -2.51 -13.33 7.40
C ILE A 139 -3.65 -14.34 7.30
N GLN A 140 -4.74 -14.07 8.01
CA GLN A 140 -5.97 -14.82 7.87
C GLN A 140 -6.76 -14.27 6.68
N THR A 141 -6.72 -15.00 5.56
CA THR A 141 -7.31 -14.60 4.27
C THR A 141 -8.76 -14.14 4.37
N ARG A 142 -9.62 -14.92 5.04
CA ARG A 142 -11.05 -14.56 5.18
C ARG A 142 -11.29 -13.23 5.91
N ILE A 143 -10.43 -12.85 6.86
CA ILE A 143 -10.58 -11.58 7.59
C ILE A 143 -9.95 -10.44 6.79
N PHE A 144 -8.83 -10.74 6.12
CA PHE A 144 -8.15 -9.81 5.24
C PHE A 144 -9.03 -9.39 4.05
N GLU A 145 -9.76 -10.34 3.45
CA GLU A 145 -10.73 -10.06 2.38
C GLU A 145 -11.82 -9.09 2.84
N VAL A 146 -12.35 -9.27 4.06
CA VAL A 146 -13.35 -8.34 4.62
C VAL A 146 -12.72 -6.98 4.91
N ALA A 147 -11.47 -6.94 5.37
CA ALA A 147 -10.74 -5.70 5.62
C ALA A 147 -10.53 -4.89 4.32
N LEU A 148 -10.17 -5.55 3.20
CA LEU A 148 -10.06 -4.90 1.89
C LEU A 148 -11.36 -4.21 1.49
N ARG A 149 -12.48 -4.92 1.59
CA ARG A 149 -13.78 -4.34 1.22
C ARG A 149 -14.15 -3.13 2.07
N VAL A 150 -13.85 -3.17 3.38
CA VAL A 150 -14.06 -2.00 4.25
C VAL A 150 -13.17 -0.85 3.80
N VAL A 151 -11.88 -1.07 3.57
CA VAL A 151 -10.96 0.02 3.20
C VAL A 151 -11.34 0.68 1.86
N ASP A 152 -11.79 -0.10 0.89
CA ASP A 152 -12.03 0.41 -0.46
C ASP A 152 -13.46 0.95 -0.66
N PHE A 153 -14.48 0.32 -0.05
CA PHE A 153 -15.89 0.69 -0.24
C PHE A 153 -16.49 1.53 0.89
N PHE A 154 -15.96 1.50 2.11
CA PHE A 154 -16.53 2.27 3.21
C PHE A 154 -15.96 3.69 3.26
N ARG A 155 -16.84 4.69 3.05
CA ARG A 155 -16.54 6.11 3.22
C ARG A 155 -17.28 6.65 4.45
N PRO A 156 -16.57 7.15 5.49
CA PRO A 156 -17.23 7.69 6.68
C PRO A 156 -18.00 8.96 6.30
N GLY A 157 -19.26 9.06 6.72
CA GLY A 157 -20.13 10.21 6.45
C GLY A 157 -21.08 10.06 5.26
N GLU A 158 -20.96 9.00 4.44
CA GLU A 158 -21.92 8.71 3.38
C GLU A 158 -23.17 8.04 3.97
N LYS A 159 -24.35 8.63 3.69
CA LYS A 159 -25.62 8.14 4.25
C LYS A 159 -26.19 7.01 3.39
N THR A 160 -26.29 5.86 4.03
CA THR A 160 -27.12 4.70 3.66
C THR A 160 -26.59 3.83 2.51
N PRO A 161 -26.24 2.56 2.77
CA PRO A 161 -25.89 1.62 1.73
C PRO A 161 -27.10 1.21 0.89
N ARG A 162 -26.88 1.07 -0.43
CA ARG A 162 -27.88 0.67 -1.41
C ARG A 162 -27.83 -0.85 -1.59
N GLY A 163 -28.78 -1.59 -1.00
CA GLY A 163 -28.90 -3.05 -1.17
C GLY A 163 -29.39 -3.78 0.09
N PRO A 164 -29.19 -5.11 0.21
CA PRO A 164 -29.50 -5.91 1.42
C PRO A 164 -28.96 -5.30 2.73
N GLY A 165 -27.90 -4.49 2.66
CA GLY A 165 -27.38 -3.71 3.78
C GLY A 165 -28.35 -2.71 4.42
N LYS A 166 -29.48 -2.36 3.78
CA LYS A 166 -30.47 -1.41 4.31
C LYS A 166 -31.04 -1.79 5.68
N ILE A 167 -31.30 -3.08 5.91
CA ILE A 167 -31.84 -3.58 7.19
C ILE A 167 -30.81 -3.42 8.31
N ALA A 168 -29.54 -3.69 8.02
CA ALA A 168 -28.45 -3.50 8.96
C ALA A 168 -28.17 -2.01 9.21
N ALA A 169 -28.29 -1.17 8.17
CA ALA A 169 -28.12 0.27 8.24
C ALA A 169 -29.20 0.98 9.07
N ALA A 170 -30.44 0.48 9.07
CA ALA A 170 -31.53 1.05 9.87
C ALA A 170 -31.27 1.01 11.39
N LYS A 171 -30.40 0.11 11.86
CA LYS A 171 -29.99 -0.04 13.27
C LYS A 171 -28.59 0.50 13.55
N ALA A 172 -28.03 1.26 12.61
CA ALA A 172 -26.66 1.72 12.65
C ALA A 172 -26.63 3.23 12.85
N ASP A 173 -25.86 3.68 13.82
CA ASP A 173 -25.70 5.11 14.09
C ASP A 173 -24.76 5.73 13.04
N PRO A 174 -25.22 6.76 12.29
CA PRO A 174 -24.44 7.35 11.19
C PRO A 174 -23.18 8.08 11.67
N ASN A 175 -23.09 8.40 12.97
CA ASN A 175 -21.96 9.11 13.57
C ASN A 175 -20.76 8.18 13.86
N LEU A 176 -20.97 6.86 13.85
CA LEU A 176 -19.91 5.88 14.11
C LEU A 176 -19.10 5.65 12.83
N THR A 177 -17.88 6.21 12.80
CA THR A 177 -16.98 6.19 11.63
C THR A 177 -15.93 5.08 11.65
N HIS A 178 -15.89 4.26 12.70
CA HIS A 178 -14.87 3.21 12.85
C HIS A 178 -15.18 1.94 12.05
N ASP A 179 -14.16 1.12 11.77
CA ASP A 179 -14.26 -0.02 10.83
C ASP A 179 -15.13 -1.19 11.31
N LEU A 180 -15.28 -1.34 12.62
CA LEU A 180 -16.14 -2.37 13.22
C LEU A 180 -17.59 -1.92 13.42
N SER A 181 -17.94 -0.72 12.96
CA SER A 181 -19.28 -0.16 13.14
C SER A 181 -20.32 -0.97 12.35
N ARG A 182 -21.59 -0.86 12.77
CA ARG A 182 -22.70 -1.43 12.00
C ARG A 182 -22.87 -0.76 10.64
N THR A 183 -22.49 0.52 10.53
CA THR A 183 -22.51 1.28 9.27
C THR A 183 -21.50 0.70 8.28
N ALA A 184 -20.25 0.47 8.71
CA ALA A 184 -19.22 -0.16 7.88
C ALA A 184 -19.61 -1.58 7.44
N TYR A 185 -20.19 -2.36 8.36
CA TYR A 185 -20.70 -3.69 8.03
C TYR A 185 -21.81 -3.66 6.98
N ALA A 186 -22.77 -2.75 7.14
CA ALA A 186 -23.89 -2.59 6.22
C ALA A 186 -23.44 -2.14 4.82
N ALA A 187 -22.40 -1.31 4.71
CA ALA A 187 -21.84 -0.86 3.44
C ALA A 187 -21.16 -1.96 2.64
N VAL A 188 -20.58 -2.95 3.32
CA VAL A 188 -19.71 -3.96 2.71
C VAL A 188 -20.42 -5.29 2.43
N LEU A 189 -21.59 -5.52 3.03
CA LEU A 189 -22.32 -6.78 2.94
C LEU A 189 -22.56 -7.22 1.49
N ASP A 190 -22.93 -6.27 0.63
CA ASP A 190 -23.32 -6.50 -0.76
C ASP A 190 -22.11 -6.59 -1.71
N LYS A 191 -20.91 -6.23 -1.23
CA LYS A 191 -19.67 -6.13 -2.02
C LYS A 191 -18.80 -7.37 -1.92
N LYS A 192 -19.37 -8.52 -1.59
CA LYS A 192 -18.63 -9.78 -1.51
C LYS A 192 -18.13 -10.21 -2.89
N GLY A 193 -16.84 -10.49 -3.01
CA GLY A 193 -16.22 -10.93 -4.27
C GLY A 193 -16.14 -9.86 -5.37
N HIS A 194 -16.41 -8.59 -5.05
CA HIS A 194 -16.36 -7.49 -6.03
C HIS A 194 -14.97 -6.83 -6.14
N HIS A 195 -14.01 -7.25 -5.33
CA HIS A 195 -12.68 -6.66 -5.31
C HIS A 195 -11.74 -7.54 -6.16
N ASP A 196 -10.87 -6.95 -6.99
CA ASP A 196 -10.00 -7.69 -7.93
C ASP A 196 -9.12 -8.75 -7.23
N LEU A 197 -8.56 -8.43 -6.06
CA LEU A 197 -7.82 -9.38 -5.21
C LEU A 197 -8.64 -10.55 -4.65
N SER A 198 -9.98 -10.53 -4.63
CA SER A 198 -10.75 -11.58 -3.96
C SER A 198 -10.52 -12.97 -4.56
N ASN A 199 -10.23 -13.03 -5.86
CA ASN A 199 -9.97 -14.28 -6.57
C ASN A 199 -8.61 -14.90 -6.19
N ILE A 200 -7.65 -14.05 -5.81
CA ILE A 200 -6.29 -14.42 -5.45
C ILE A 200 -6.20 -14.76 -3.94
N LEU A 201 -7.15 -14.25 -3.14
CA LEU A 201 -7.18 -14.44 -1.68
C LEU A 201 -7.75 -15.79 -1.22
N VAL A 202 -7.41 -16.86 -1.93
CA VAL A 202 -7.83 -18.23 -1.63
C VAL A 202 -6.64 -19.03 -1.08
N GLY A 203 -6.82 -19.66 0.09
CA GLY A 203 -5.79 -20.50 0.70
C GLY A 203 -4.93 -19.79 1.77
N PRO A 204 -3.75 -20.36 2.10
CA PRO A 204 -2.80 -19.77 3.04
C PRO A 204 -1.94 -18.69 2.37
N ILE A 205 -1.97 -17.47 2.92
CA ILE A 205 -1.34 -16.28 2.33
C ILE A 205 -0.50 -15.55 3.36
N ALA A 206 0.63 -15.05 2.88
CA ALA A 206 1.52 -14.15 3.57
C ALA A 206 1.59 -12.82 2.82
N VAL A 207 1.79 -11.74 3.56
CA VAL A 207 1.89 -10.39 3.04
C VAL A 207 3.22 -9.79 3.45
N LEU A 208 3.92 -9.20 2.48
CA LEU A 208 5.06 -8.32 2.71
C LEU A 208 4.57 -6.88 2.61
N SER A 209 4.62 -6.14 3.72
CA SER A 209 4.15 -4.76 3.78
C SER A 209 5.29 -3.76 3.78
N PHE A 210 5.20 -2.74 2.92
CA PHE A 210 6.12 -1.62 2.87
C PHE A 210 5.39 -0.32 3.27
N PRO A 211 5.97 0.50 4.17
CA PRO A 211 5.37 1.77 4.58
C PRO A 211 5.44 2.85 3.49
N TYR A 212 6.40 2.74 2.56
CA TYR A 212 6.58 3.67 1.45
C TYR A 212 6.79 2.90 0.15
N VAL A 213 6.41 3.49 -0.99
CA VAL A 213 6.65 2.92 -2.32
C VAL A 213 8.10 3.20 -2.71
N SER A 214 8.98 2.24 -2.48
CA SER A 214 10.39 2.32 -2.90
C SER A 214 10.73 1.16 -3.85
N PRO A 215 10.92 1.44 -5.16
CA PRO A 215 11.30 0.44 -6.15
C PRO A 215 12.60 -0.30 -5.82
N GLU A 216 13.54 0.35 -5.14
CA GLU A 216 14.84 -0.23 -4.78
C GLU A 216 14.70 -1.32 -3.72
N HIS A 217 13.91 -1.04 -2.68
CA HIS A 217 13.56 -2.00 -1.64
C HIS A 217 12.73 -3.16 -2.22
N LEU A 218 11.82 -2.85 -3.14
CA LEU A 218 11.02 -3.85 -3.86
C LEU A 218 11.93 -4.76 -4.71
N LYS A 219 12.89 -4.20 -5.44
CA LYS A 219 13.89 -4.93 -6.24
C LYS A 219 14.72 -5.89 -5.38
N ALA A 220 15.19 -5.42 -4.23
CA ALA A 220 15.93 -6.27 -3.29
C ALA A 220 15.04 -7.37 -2.66
N ALA A 221 13.77 -7.07 -2.38
CA ALA A 221 12.84 -8.09 -1.88
C ALA A 221 12.51 -9.15 -2.95
N LEU A 222 12.29 -8.75 -4.21
CA LEU A 222 12.01 -9.67 -5.31
C LEU A 222 13.22 -10.54 -5.67
N SER A 223 14.44 -10.00 -5.61
CA SER A 223 15.65 -10.79 -5.89
C SER A 223 15.87 -11.93 -4.88
N ILE A 224 15.33 -11.80 -3.66
CA ILE A 224 15.35 -12.86 -2.64
C ILE A 224 14.14 -13.77 -2.76
N LEU A 225 12.94 -13.21 -2.77
CA LEU A 225 11.69 -13.98 -2.62
C LEU A 225 11.24 -14.64 -3.92
N ALA A 226 11.43 -13.99 -5.06
CA ALA A 226 10.98 -14.46 -6.37
C ALA A 226 11.98 -14.09 -7.49
N PRO A 227 13.22 -14.63 -7.44
CA PRO A 227 14.23 -14.32 -8.44
C PRO A 227 13.79 -14.77 -9.84
N LYS A 228 13.88 -13.87 -10.82
CA LYS A 228 13.64 -14.16 -12.24
C LYS A 228 14.78 -13.53 -13.05
N PRO A 229 15.82 -14.30 -13.43
CA PRO A 229 16.86 -13.80 -14.33
C PRO A 229 16.25 -13.53 -15.71
N PRO A 230 16.64 -12.46 -16.45
CA PRO A 230 17.75 -11.51 -16.21
C PRO A 230 17.38 -10.27 -15.37
N GLN A 231 16.09 -9.96 -15.18
CA GLN A 231 15.63 -8.69 -14.61
C GLN A 231 15.85 -8.59 -13.09
N PHE A 232 15.73 -9.72 -12.38
CA PHE A 232 15.98 -9.83 -10.94
C PHE A 232 16.90 -11.03 -10.66
N PRO A 233 18.22 -10.86 -10.79
CA PRO A 233 19.16 -11.93 -10.47
C PRO A 233 19.19 -12.19 -8.97
N ALA A 234 19.22 -13.47 -8.59
CA ALA A 234 19.46 -13.85 -7.21
C ALA A 234 20.86 -13.37 -6.77
N PRO A 235 21.03 -12.88 -5.53
CA PRO A 235 22.35 -12.55 -4.99
C PRO A 235 23.30 -13.74 -5.09
N GLY A 236 24.53 -13.52 -5.58
CA GLY A 236 25.50 -14.59 -5.76
C GLY A 236 25.92 -15.27 -4.45
N ARG A 237 26.30 -16.56 -4.54
CA ARG A 237 26.73 -17.39 -3.40
C ARG A 237 27.81 -16.77 -2.52
N ARG A 238 28.73 -16.02 -3.12
CA ARG A 238 29.81 -15.34 -2.40
C ARG A 238 29.33 -14.09 -1.65
N ALA A 239 28.37 -13.37 -2.23
CA ALA A 239 27.86 -12.14 -1.63
C ALA A 239 26.95 -12.45 -0.43
N ASN A 240 26.04 -13.42 -0.58
CA ASN A 240 25.10 -13.82 0.46
C ASN A 240 25.10 -15.35 0.62
N PRO A 241 26.03 -15.94 1.40
CA PRO A 241 26.05 -17.39 1.61
C PRO A 241 24.81 -17.89 2.36
N GLY A 242 24.23 -17.07 3.24
CA GLY A 242 23.05 -17.42 4.04
C GLY A 242 21.77 -17.63 3.24
N LEU A 243 21.69 -17.10 2.01
CA LEU A 243 20.58 -17.36 1.08
C LEU A 243 20.59 -18.81 0.58
N TYR A 244 21.77 -19.42 0.50
CA TYR A 244 21.95 -20.77 -0.03
C TYR A 244 21.95 -21.84 1.06
N ASP A 245 21.55 -21.48 2.27
CA ASP A 245 21.30 -22.43 3.34
C ASP A 245 20.08 -23.30 3.02
N LEU A 246 20.13 -24.58 3.41
CA LEU A 246 19.10 -25.57 3.06
C LEU A 246 17.68 -25.17 3.51
N PRO A 247 17.43 -24.77 4.78
CA PRO A 247 16.11 -24.32 5.22
C PRO A 247 15.60 -23.09 4.47
N VAL A 248 16.50 -22.18 4.07
CA VAL A 248 16.10 -20.96 3.33
C VAL A 248 15.69 -21.33 1.91
N GLN A 249 16.48 -22.17 1.22
CA GLN A 249 16.15 -22.62 -0.13
C GLN A 249 14.86 -23.43 -0.18
N GLU A 250 14.64 -24.32 0.78
CA GLU A 250 13.39 -25.09 0.89
C GLU A 250 12.19 -24.18 1.15
N GLY A 251 12.35 -23.19 2.03
CA GLY A 251 11.32 -22.18 2.28
C GLY A 251 10.98 -21.34 1.04
N LEU A 252 11.99 -20.90 0.28
CA LEU A 252 11.79 -20.08 -0.92
C LEU A 252 11.04 -20.84 -2.03
N LYS A 253 11.31 -22.14 -2.21
CA LYS A 253 10.56 -22.98 -3.17
C LYS A 253 9.08 -23.10 -2.83
N LYS A 254 8.71 -22.93 -1.56
CA LYS A 254 7.34 -23.03 -1.05
C LYS A 254 6.60 -21.68 -1.05
N LEU A 255 7.31 -20.58 -1.34
CA LEU A 255 6.73 -19.24 -1.45
C LEU A 255 6.51 -18.88 -2.91
N ILE A 256 5.27 -18.52 -3.23
CA ILE A 256 4.87 -18.13 -4.59
C ILE A 256 4.32 -16.71 -4.53
N LEU A 257 4.92 -15.78 -5.28
CA LEU A 257 4.37 -14.44 -5.45
C LEU A 257 3.07 -14.55 -6.23
N LEU A 258 1.96 -13.98 -5.75
CA LEU A 258 0.69 -13.99 -6.46
C LEU A 258 0.43 -12.63 -7.13
N ALA A 259 0.39 -11.57 -6.32
CA ALA A 259 0.06 -10.23 -6.76
C ALA A 259 0.68 -9.18 -5.84
N ALA A 260 0.64 -7.92 -6.26
CA ALA A 260 0.93 -6.77 -5.43
C ALA A 260 -0.25 -5.81 -5.40
N ARG A 261 -0.34 -5.03 -4.33
CA ARG A 261 -1.19 -3.84 -4.24
C ARG A 261 -0.24 -2.66 -4.09
N VAL A 262 -0.30 -1.73 -5.05
CA VAL A 262 0.49 -0.49 -5.06
C VAL A 262 -0.49 0.68 -5.11
N GLU A 263 -0.50 1.50 -4.06
CA GLU A 263 -1.34 2.70 -3.93
C GLU A 263 -2.84 2.44 -4.16
N GLY A 264 -3.32 1.28 -3.71
CA GLY A 264 -4.73 0.87 -3.87
C GLY A 264 -5.07 0.24 -5.22
N LYS A 265 -4.14 0.20 -6.17
CA LYS A 265 -4.29 -0.55 -7.42
C LYS A 265 -3.69 -1.94 -7.29
N VAL A 266 -4.29 -2.89 -7.99
CA VAL A 266 -3.85 -4.29 -8.01
C VAL A 266 -2.90 -4.48 -9.19
N PHE A 267 -1.80 -5.16 -8.92
CA PHE A 267 -0.74 -5.43 -9.87
C PHE A 267 -0.46 -6.94 -9.93
N ASP A 268 -0.35 -7.46 -11.14
CA ASP A 268 0.06 -8.86 -11.36
C ASP A 268 1.56 -9.05 -11.12
N GLN A 269 2.04 -10.29 -11.15
CA GLN A 269 3.46 -10.60 -10.97
C GLN A 269 4.37 -9.84 -11.93
N ASP A 270 4.00 -9.77 -13.22
CA ASP A 270 4.82 -9.11 -14.24
C ASP A 270 4.78 -7.59 -14.11
N GLN A 271 3.63 -7.02 -13.73
CA GLN A 271 3.54 -5.60 -13.47
C GLN A 271 4.28 -5.21 -12.17
N THR A 272 4.27 -6.07 -11.15
CA THR A 272 5.06 -5.91 -9.92
C THR A 272 6.56 -5.89 -10.24
N ARG A 273 7.00 -6.80 -11.13
CA ARG A 273 8.36 -6.82 -11.65
C ARG A 273 8.71 -5.56 -12.44
N TRP A 274 7.77 -5.02 -13.22
CA TRP A 274 7.97 -3.74 -13.89
C TRP A 274 8.19 -2.59 -12.89
N VAL A 275 7.38 -2.50 -11.82
CA VAL A 275 7.56 -1.49 -10.75
C VAL A 275 8.93 -1.64 -10.08
N GLY A 276 9.37 -2.87 -9.81
CA GLY A 276 10.71 -3.14 -9.28
C GLY A 276 11.86 -2.89 -10.25
N GLY A 277 11.56 -2.82 -11.56
CA GLY A 277 12.52 -2.56 -12.63
C GLY A 277 12.77 -1.08 -12.87
N ILE A 278 12.02 -0.19 -12.22
CA ILE A 278 12.19 1.27 -12.36
C ILE A 278 13.53 1.68 -11.75
N GLU A 279 14.46 2.03 -12.62
CA GLU A 279 15.78 2.52 -12.23
C GLU A 279 15.70 3.96 -11.73
N GLY A 280 16.48 4.29 -10.69
CA GLY A 280 16.51 5.62 -10.09
C GLY A 280 15.37 5.92 -9.10
N GLY A 281 14.47 4.96 -8.83
CA GLY A 281 13.42 5.09 -7.82
C GLY A 281 12.46 6.26 -8.08
N MET A 282 11.89 6.83 -7.00
CA MET A 282 11.00 8.01 -7.11
C MET A 282 11.72 9.24 -7.65
N ALA A 283 13.02 9.40 -7.35
CA ALA A 283 13.83 10.49 -7.89
C ALA A 283 13.97 10.38 -9.41
N GLY A 284 14.15 9.17 -9.95
CA GLY A 284 14.19 8.89 -11.37
C GLY A 284 12.87 9.19 -12.08
N LEU A 285 11.74 8.80 -11.49
CA LEU A 285 10.43 9.16 -12.04
C LEU A 285 10.18 10.68 -12.01
N ARG A 286 10.60 11.34 -10.92
CA ARG A 286 10.53 12.80 -10.83
C ARG A 286 11.43 13.47 -11.86
N SER A 287 12.63 12.97 -12.10
CA SER A 287 13.53 13.52 -13.12
C SER A 287 13.01 13.25 -14.54
N GLN A 288 12.40 12.11 -14.81
CA GLN A 288 11.71 11.83 -16.06
C GLN A 288 10.55 12.81 -16.26
N LEU A 289 9.76 13.10 -15.23
CA LEU A 289 8.68 14.08 -15.32
C LEU A 289 9.21 15.50 -15.56
N VAL A 290 10.28 15.90 -14.88
CA VAL A 290 10.96 17.19 -15.12
C VAL A 290 11.54 17.24 -16.53
N SER A 291 12.14 16.15 -17.03
CA SER A 291 12.68 16.05 -18.38
C SER A 291 11.59 16.11 -19.44
N LEU A 292 10.45 15.44 -19.24
CA LEU A 292 9.30 15.54 -20.14
C LEU A 292 8.72 16.95 -20.17
N LEU A 293 8.64 17.60 -19.00
CA LEU A 293 8.16 18.98 -18.90
C LEU A 293 9.14 19.97 -19.55
N GLN A 294 10.44 19.81 -19.32
CA GLN A 294 11.49 20.60 -19.95
C GLN A 294 11.55 20.32 -21.47
N GLY A 295 11.33 19.08 -21.90
CA GLY A 295 11.28 18.69 -23.30
C GLY A 295 10.10 19.32 -24.05
N ALA A 296 8.95 19.47 -23.40
CA ALA A 296 7.80 20.20 -23.95
C ALA A 296 8.09 21.71 -24.07
N GLY A 297 8.82 22.31 -23.13
CA GLY A 297 9.28 23.70 -23.27
C GLY A 297 10.36 23.85 -24.36
N ALA A 298 11.30 22.91 -24.39
CA ALA A 298 12.38 22.88 -25.37
C ALA A 298 11.84 22.73 -26.80
N SER A 299 10.82 21.90 -27.03
CA SER A 299 10.22 21.71 -28.35
C SER A 299 9.61 22.99 -28.93
N VAL A 300 9.02 23.85 -28.08
CA VAL A 300 8.51 25.16 -28.51
C VAL A 300 9.67 26.10 -28.85
N THR A 301 10.74 26.10 -28.04
CA THR A 301 11.91 26.94 -28.34
C THR A 301 12.67 26.46 -29.58
N THR A 302 12.78 25.14 -29.81
CA THR A 302 13.46 24.60 -30.99
C THR A 302 12.67 24.83 -32.26
N THR A 303 11.33 24.80 -32.21
CA THR A 303 10.50 25.17 -33.37
C THR A 303 10.62 26.65 -33.71
N LEU A 304 10.70 27.53 -32.72
CA LEU A 304 10.90 28.97 -32.94
C LEU A 304 12.32 29.29 -33.42
N ASP A 305 13.34 28.67 -32.83
CA ASP A 305 14.74 28.79 -33.21
C ASP A 305 15.02 28.16 -34.58
N ALA A 306 14.30 27.09 -34.96
CA ALA A 306 14.42 26.49 -36.29
C ALA A 306 14.01 27.46 -37.42
N ALA A 307 13.00 28.31 -37.20
CA ALA A 307 12.64 29.35 -38.15
C ALA A 307 13.72 30.45 -38.25
N GLY A 308 14.35 30.81 -37.13
CA GLY A 308 15.48 31.75 -37.12
C GLY A 308 16.71 31.17 -37.84
N LYS A 309 17.04 29.90 -37.56
CA LYS A 309 18.16 29.18 -38.16
C LYS A 309 17.95 28.93 -39.65
N SER A 310 16.73 28.63 -40.11
CA SER A 310 16.46 28.45 -41.54
C SER A 310 16.65 29.76 -42.32
N LEU A 311 16.23 30.90 -41.75
CA LEU A 311 16.49 32.21 -42.34
C LEU A 311 17.99 32.56 -42.31
N TYR A 312 18.67 32.28 -41.21
CA TYR A 312 20.12 32.48 -41.13
C TYR A 312 20.87 31.63 -42.17
N LEU A 313 20.54 30.34 -42.30
CA LEU A 313 21.18 29.44 -43.27
C LEU A 313 20.92 29.85 -44.71
N THR A 314 19.74 30.37 -45.03
CA THR A 314 19.42 30.87 -46.38
C THR A 314 20.13 32.19 -46.70
N LEU A 315 20.30 33.08 -45.72
CA LEU A 315 21.10 34.29 -45.90
C LEU A 315 22.60 33.98 -46.02
N GLU A 316 23.11 33.06 -45.21
CA GLU A 316 24.51 32.63 -45.27
C GLU A 316 24.80 31.87 -46.57
N SER A 317 23.87 31.03 -47.05
CA SER A 317 24.02 30.37 -48.36
C SER A 317 24.02 31.39 -49.51
N ARG A 318 23.22 32.46 -49.42
CA ARG A 318 23.25 33.53 -50.42
C ARG A 318 24.55 34.31 -50.34
N ARG A 319 25.05 34.55 -49.13
CA ARG A 319 26.33 35.21 -48.91
C ARG A 319 27.48 34.40 -49.49
N SER A 320 27.55 33.09 -49.24
CA SER A 320 28.60 32.23 -49.78
C SER A 320 28.58 32.20 -51.30
N VAL A 321 27.39 32.15 -51.94
CA VAL A 321 27.27 32.21 -53.40
C VAL A 321 27.79 33.54 -53.95
N LEU A 322 27.52 34.67 -53.28
CA LEU A 322 28.05 35.97 -53.71
C LEU A 322 29.56 36.11 -53.46
N GLU A 323 30.09 35.50 -52.39
CA GLU A 323 31.54 35.45 -52.14
C GLU A 323 32.27 34.52 -53.14
N GLU A 324 31.62 33.45 -53.62
CA GLU A 324 32.09 32.58 -54.71
C GLU A 324 32.02 33.30 -56.08
N GLU A 325 30.89 33.95 -56.40
CA GLU A 325 30.74 34.76 -57.62
C GLU A 325 31.71 35.96 -57.65
N GLN A 326 32.04 36.56 -56.51
CA GLN A 326 33.06 37.62 -56.43
C GLN A 326 34.50 37.08 -56.49
N LYS A 327 34.71 35.80 -56.19
CA LYS A 327 36.01 35.12 -56.39
C LYS A 327 36.21 34.62 -57.81
N GLU A 328 35.16 34.52 -58.62
CA GLU A 328 35.26 34.22 -60.05
C GLU A 328 35.24 35.49 -60.89
N PRO A 329 36.39 36.18 -60.98
CA PRO A 329 36.94 36.49 -62.28
C PRO A 329 38.46 36.32 -62.26
N GLU A 330 38.96 35.09 -62.39
CA GLU A 330 40.25 34.76 -63.00
C GLU A 330 40.46 33.24 -62.92
N THR A 331 40.18 32.54 -64.02
CA THR A 331 40.72 31.24 -64.48
C THR A 331 39.66 30.30 -65.04
N GLY A 332 39.20 30.60 -66.26
CA GLY A 332 38.39 29.67 -67.06
C GLY A 332 39.10 29.29 -68.36
N VAL A 333 40.08 28.38 -68.33
CA VAL A 333 40.56 27.64 -69.51
C VAL A 333 40.99 26.22 -69.11
N GLN A 334 40.42 25.22 -69.81
CA GLN A 334 40.75 23.77 -69.83
C GLN A 334 40.30 22.98 -68.59
N SER A 335 39.62 21.83 -68.67
CA SER A 335 39.64 20.77 -69.68
C SER A 335 38.36 19.92 -69.63
N ALA A 336 37.72 19.71 -70.78
CA ALA A 336 36.86 18.56 -71.00
C ALA A 336 37.75 17.32 -71.25
N GLY A 337 37.53 16.23 -70.51
CA GLY A 337 38.30 15.00 -70.67
C GLY A 337 37.79 13.84 -69.83
N GLU A 338 37.22 12.87 -70.53
CA GLU A 338 37.15 11.43 -70.24
C GLU A 338 36.28 10.88 -69.10
N GLY A 339 35.27 10.12 -69.52
CA GLY A 339 34.62 9.12 -68.68
C GLY A 339 35.46 7.85 -68.54
N LYS A 340 35.26 7.14 -67.42
CA LYS A 340 35.49 5.70 -67.35
C LYS A 340 34.58 5.07 -66.29
N ALA A 341 33.97 3.97 -66.70
CA ALA A 341 33.08 3.12 -65.95
C ALA A 341 33.72 2.52 -64.69
N ASP A 342 32.89 2.23 -63.68
CA ASP A 342 33.02 0.98 -62.93
C ASP A 342 31.67 0.53 -62.36
N GLY A 343 31.40 -0.77 -62.51
CA GLY A 343 30.15 -1.44 -62.20
C GLY A 343 29.96 -1.84 -60.73
N PRO A 344 28.78 -2.38 -60.38
CA PRO A 344 28.43 -2.76 -59.02
C PRO A 344 29.10 -4.09 -58.63
N LYS A 345 29.65 -4.14 -57.41
CA LYS A 345 30.06 -5.41 -56.77
C LYS A 345 28.93 -5.91 -55.88
N GLU A 346 28.66 -7.20 -56.03
CA GLU A 346 27.87 -8.06 -55.12
C GLU A 346 28.42 -8.08 -53.70
#